data_AF-N1ZZ47-F1
#
_entry.id   AF-N1ZZ47-F1
#
_cell.length_a   1.000
_cell.length_b   1.000
_cell.length_c   1.000
_cell.angle_alpha   90.00
_cell.angle_beta   90.00
_cell.angle_gamma   90.00
#
_symmetry.space_group_name_H-M   'P 1'
#
loop_
_entity.id
_entity.type
_entity.pdbx_description
1 polymer ?
#
loop_
_entity_poly.entity_id
_entity_poly.type
_entity_poly.pdbx_seq_one_letter_code
_entity_poly.pdbx_strand_id
1 'polypeptide(L)' 'MPNNEKELNCYLFDQLTLLERLEIEAKKDNAENVLKQIEFEKKAINRKLYQKPSLTVN' A
#
# COMPACT_ATOMS: atom_id res chain seq x y z
N MET A 1 -0.76 4.26 16.71
CA MET A 1 0.14 3.30 16.03
C MET A 1 -0.53 1.93 16.07
N PRO A 2 -0.40 1.10 15.03
CA PRO A 2 -0.86 -0.28 15.10
C PRO A 2 -0.07 -1.03 16.18
N ASN A 3 -0.75 -1.78 17.04
CA ASN A 3 -0.15 -2.44 18.19
C ASN A 3 0.19 -3.92 17.93
N ASN A 4 -0.28 -4.45 16.81
CA ASN A 4 -0.04 -5.82 16.37
C ASN A 4 -0.02 -5.92 14.84
N GLU A 5 0.45 -7.06 14.34
CA GLU A 5 0.57 -7.34 12.91
C GLU A 5 -0.79 -7.28 12.18
N LYS A 6 -1.86 -7.73 12.83
CA LYS A 6 -3.21 -7.69 12.26
C LYS A 6 -3.66 -6.24 12.00
N GLU A 7 -3.50 -5.37 12.98
CA GLU A 7 -3.82 -3.95 12.88
C GLU A 7 -2.95 -3.24 11.84
N LEU A 8 -1.65 -3.58 11.77
CA LEU A 8 -0.75 -3.06 10.75
C LEU A 8 -1.22 -3.49 9.34
N ASN A 9 -1.59 -4.74 9.16
CA ASN A 9 -2.08 -5.26 7.88
C ASN A 9 -3.38 -4.59 7.47
N CYS A 10 -4.35 -4.44 8.38
CA CYS A 10 -5.59 -3.69 8.12
C CYS A 10 -5.29 -2.26 7.67
N TYR A 11 -4.39 -1.56 8.36
CA TYR A 11 -4.00 -0.20 7.99
C TYR A 11 -3.34 -0.11 6.60
N LEU A 12 -2.46 -1.07 6.26
CA LEU A 12 -1.83 -1.14 4.94
C LEU A 12 -2.86 -1.46 3.84
N PHE A 13 -3.87 -2.29 4.11
CA PHE A 13 -4.97 -2.55 3.18
C PHE A 13 -5.85 -1.32 2.95
N ASP A 14 -6.14 -0.54 4.00
CA ASP A 14 -6.89 0.71 3.88
C ASP A 14 -6.15 1.71 2.97
N GLN A 15 -4.82 1.81 3.12
CA GLN A 15 -3.99 2.63 2.24
C GLN A 15 -4.03 2.16 0.78
N LEU A 16 -3.96 0.85 0.52
CA LEU A 16 -4.09 0.31 -0.85
C LEU A 16 -5.44 0.66 -1.45
N THR A 17 -6.51 0.54 -0.68
CA THR A 17 -7.88 0.87 -1.11
C THR A 17 -8.00 2.35 -1.48
N LEU A 18 -7.37 3.25 -0.71
CA LEU A 18 -7.33 4.68 -1.05
C LEU A 18 -6.57 4.94 -2.36
N LEU A 19 -5.41 4.29 -2.54
CA LEU A 19 -4.63 4.41 -3.78
C LEU A 19 -5.39 3.90 -5.00
N GLU A 20 -6.17 2.82 -4.87
CA GLU A 20 -7.05 2.31 -5.93
C GLU A 20 -8.13 3.30 -6.33
N ARG A 21 -8.77 3.96 -5.35
CA ARG A 21 -9.77 5.00 -5.62
C ARG A 21 -9.17 6.19 -6.35
N LEU A 22 -7.96 6.61 -5.97
CA LEU A 22 -7.22 7.67 -6.66
C LEU A 22 -6.80 7.25 -8.08
N GLU A 23 -6.42 5.99 -8.26
CA GLU A 23 -6.04 5.47 -9.58
C GLU A 23 -7.20 5.51 -10.57
N ILE A 24 -8.44 5.26 -10.11
CA ILE A 24 -9.65 5.35 -10.93
C ILE A 24 -9.82 6.77 -11.48
N GLU A 25 -9.71 7.79 -10.62
CA GLU A 25 -9.84 9.19 -11.07
C GLU A 25 -8.66 9.61 -11.96
N ALA A 26 -7.42 9.28 -11.57
CA ALA A 26 -6.22 9.59 -12.37
C ALA A 26 -6.25 8.96 -13.77
N LYS A 27 -6.88 7.78 -13.92
CA LYS A 27 -7.12 7.14 -15.23
C LYS A 27 -8.09 7.92 -16.10
N LYS A 28 -9.14 8.51 -15.52
CA LYS A 28 -10.10 9.35 -16.28
C LYS A 28 -9.41 10.58 -16.87
N ASP A 29 -8.51 11.17 -16.09
CA ASP A 29 -7.78 12.39 -16.47
C ASP A 29 -6.51 12.12 -17.29
N ASN A 30 -6.20 10.85 -17.60
CA ASN A 30 -4.93 10.43 -18.23
C ASN A 30 -3.68 11.00 -17.52
N ALA A 31 -3.71 11.07 -16.19
CA ALA A 31 -2.67 11.68 -15.37
C ALA A 31 -1.47 10.72 -15.20
N GLU A 32 -0.68 10.51 -16.27
CA GLU A 32 0.40 9.50 -16.32
C GLU A 32 1.40 9.58 -15.16
N ASN A 33 1.81 10.79 -14.77
CA ASN A 33 2.75 10.98 -13.66
C ASN A 33 2.15 10.55 -12.32
N VAL A 34 0.87 10.81 -12.11
CA VAL A 34 0.14 10.40 -10.90
C VAL A 34 0.00 8.87 -10.88
N LEU A 35 -0.33 8.26 -12.02
CA LEU A 35 -0.43 6.81 -12.15
C LEU A 35 0.90 6.10 -11.84
N LYS A 36 2.03 6.64 -12.33
CA LYS A 36 3.38 6.12 -12.00
C LYS A 36 3.67 6.20 -10.51
N GLN A 37 3.32 7.32 -9.86
CA GLN A 37 3.51 7.45 -8.42
C GLN A 37 2.63 6.47 -7.64
N ILE A 38 1.35 6.33 -8.02
CA ILE A 38 0.43 5.37 -7.39
C ILE A 38 0.98 3.94 -7.49
N GLU A 39 1.52 3.53 -8.64
CA GLU A 39 2.14 2.22 -8.81
C GLU A 39 3.35 2.03 -7.89
N PHE A 40 4.20 3.05 -7.78
CA PHE A 40 5.34 3.04 -6.87
C PHE A 40 4.91 2.85 -5.40
N GLU A 41 3.91 3.61 -4.94
CA GLU A 41 3.41 3.52 -3.56
C GLU A 41 2.75 2.16 -3.29
N LYS A 42 1.94 1.64 -4.22
CA LYS A 42 1.38 0.29 -4.13
C LYS A 42 2.47 -0.77 -3.97
N LYS A 43 3.56 -0.68 -4.74
CA LYS A 43 4.71 -1.59 -4.59
C LYS A 43 5.38 -1.44 -3.22
N ALA A 44 5.53 -0.22 -2.71
CA ALA A 44 6.12 0.03 -1.39
C ALA A 44 5.26 -0.58 -0.26
N ILE A 45 3.94 -0.44 -0.33
CA ILE A 45 3.00 -1.03 0.65
C ILE A 45 3.00 -2.56 0.55
N ASN A 46 2.96 -3.12 -0.66
CA ASN A 46 3.00 -4.57 -0.85
C ASN A 46 4.29 -5.20 -0.29
N ARG A 47 5.45 -4.51 -0.40
CA ARG A 47 6.70 -4.98 0.24
C ARG A 47 6.59 -5.06 1.75
N LYS A 48 5.79 -4.19 2.38
CA LYS A 48 5.52 -4.22 3.84
C LYS A 48 4.54 -5.34 4.20
N LEU A 49 3.49 -5.55 3.41
CA LEU A 49 2.50 -6.61 3.63
C LEU A 49 3.09 -8.02 3.49
N TYR A 50 3.96 -8.22 2.49
CA TYR A 50 4.61 -9.52 2.24
C TYR A 50 6.00 -9.61 2.83
N GLN A 51 6.42 -8.61 3.62
CA GLN A 51 7.57 -8.79 4.47
C GLN A 51 7.24 -9.94 5.41
N LYS A 52 7.99 -11.04 5.31
CA LYS A 52 8.10 -11.98 6.43
C LYS A 52 9.15 -11.38 7.35
N PRO A 53 8.81 -10.60 8.40
CA PRO A 53 9.78 -10.38 9.45
C PRO A 53 10.13 -11.77 9.97
N SER A 54 11.42 -12.12 9.96
CA SER A 54 11.88 -13.30 10.71
C SER A 54 11.56 -13.05 12.18
N LEU A 55 10.41 -13.54 12.65
CA LEU A 55 10.01 -13.49 14.06
C LEU A 55 10.72 -14.57 14.89
N THR A 56 11.98 -14.86 14.58
CA THR A 56 12.87 -15.54 15.51
C THR A 56 13.83 -14.49 16.05
N VAL A 57 13.34 -13.76 17.05
CA VAL A 57 14.19 -13.19 18.08
C VAL A 57 14.75 -14.39 18.82
N ASN A 58 16.06 -14.65 18.70
CA ASN A 58 16.76 -15.59 19.57
C ASN A 58 16.74 -15.08 21.02
#